data_AF-A0AB74QHY4-F1
#
_entry.id   AF-A0AB74QHY4-F1
#
_cell.length_a   1.000
_cell.length_b   1.000
_cell.length_c   1.000
_cell.angle_alpha   90.00
_cell.angle_beta   90.00
_cell.angle_gamma   90.00
#
_symmetry.space_group_name_H-M   'P 1'
#
loop_
_entity.id
_entity.type
_entity.pdbx_description
1 polymer ?
#
loop_
_entity_poly.entity_id
_entity_poly.type
_entity_poly.pdbx_seq_one_letter_code
_entity_poly.pdbx_strand_id
1 'polypeptide(L)' 'MKNTGNKVEINNIRELNDALNKYDIPFGILSDVDRRICDWMATGGNEDDAYIKQQYRYVENFINRFCD' A
#
# COMPACT_ATOMS: atom_id res chain seq x y z
N MET A 1 8.79 25.13 2.46
CA MET A 1 8.56 24.27 3.63
C MET A 1 7.54 23.22 3.20
N LYS A 2 7.91 21.94 3.14
CA LYS A 2 6.95 20.88 2.80
C LYS A 2 6.05 20.65 4.01
N ASN A 3 4.74 20.60 3.76
CA ASN A 3 3.69 20.44 4.74
C ASN A 3 4.00 19.25 5.67
N THR A 4 4.13 19.50 6.97
CA THR A 4 4.24 18.45 8.00
C THR A 4 2.85 17.91 8.32
N GLY A 5 2.13 17.44 7.28
CA GLY A 5 1.01 16.53 7.48
C GLY A 5 1.57 15.19 7.95
N ASN A 6 0.93 14.55 8.92
CA ASN A 6 1.34 13.23 9.38
C ASN A 6 1.53 12.30 8.17
N LYS A 7 2.71 11.69 8.07
CA LYS A 7 2.99 10.71 7.02
C LYS A 7 1.98 9.57 7.12
N VAL A 8 1.51 9.12 5.96
CA VAL A 8 0.73 7.89 5.84
C VAL A 8 1.62 6.71 6.20
N GLU A 9 1.13 5.88 7.11
CA GLU A 9 1.72 4.62 7.55
C GLU A 9 0.60 3.56 7.49
N ILE A 10 0.92 2.39 6.95
CA ILE A 10 0.00 1.30 6.65
C ILE A 10 0.50 0.06 7.38
N ASN A 11 -0.23 -0.35 8.41
CA ASN A 11 0.18 -1.42 9.32
C ASN A 11 -0.52 -2.75 9.05
N ASN A 12 -1.62 -2.73 8.31
CA ASN A 12 -2.45 -3.91 8.06
C ASN A 12 -3.20 -3.78 6.73
N ILE A 13 -3.81 -4.89 6.29
CA ILE A 13 -4.50 -4.98 5.00
C ILE A 13 -5.70 -4.03 4.91
N ARG A 14 -6.34 -3.72 6.05
CA ARG A 14 -7.47 -2.78 6.09
C ARG A 14 -7.00 -1.36 5.82
N GLU A 15 -5.94 -0.92 6.48
CA GLU A 15 -5.33 0.39 6.23
C GLU A 15 -4.81 0.50 4.79
N LEU A 16 -4.29 -0.58 4.22
CA LEU A 16 -3.93 -0.62 2.80
C LEU A 16 -5.16 -0.35 1.92
N ASN A 17 -6.24 -1.11 2.11
CA ASN A 17 -7.46 -0.95 1.34
C ASN A 17 -8.06 0.45 1.49
N ASP A 18 -8.06 1.00 2.71
CA ASP A 18 -8.53 2.36 2.97
C ASP A 18 -7.68 3.39 2.21
N ALA A 19 -6.35 3.21 2.17
CA ALA A 19 -5.45 4.08 1.41
C ALA A 19 -5.66 3.97 -0.11
N LEU A 20 -5.83 2.75 -0.64
CA LEU A 20 -6.06 2.50 -2.07
C LEU A 20 -7.39 3.11 -2.57
N ASN A 21 -8.40 3.21 -1.69
CA ASN A 21 -9.68 3.86 -2.01
C ASN A 21 -9.67 5.38 -1.77
N LYS A 22 -8.83 5.87 -0.84
CA LYS A 22 -8.79 7.28 -0.44
C LYS A 22 -7.99 8.16 -1.40
N TYR A 23 -6.83 7.69 -1.85
CA TYR A 23 -5.90 8.49 -2.64
C TYR A 23 -6.04 8.21 -4.15
N ASP A 24 -5.77 9.22 -4.97
CA ASP A 24 -5.75 9.08 -6.43
C ASP A 24 -4.48 8.35 -6.87
N ILE A 25 -4.50 7.02 -6.73
CA ILE A 25 -3.39 6.14 -7.07
C ILE A 25 -3.61 5.60 -8.48
N PRO A 26 -2.62 5.70 -9.39
CA PRO A 26 -2.73 5.18 -10.74
C PRO A 26 -3.12 3.70 -10.76
N PHE A 27 -4.05 3.34 -11.66
CA PHE A 27 -4.56 1.97 -11.78
C PHE A 27 -3.47 0.91 -11.90
N GLY A 28 -2.35 1.21 -12.58
CA GLY A 28 -1.22 0.27 -12.70
C GLY A 28 -0.59 -0.08 -11.35
N ILE A 29 -0.53 0.87 -10.42
CA ILE A 29 -0.04 0.64 -9.05
C ILE A 29 -1.07 -0.18 -8.26
N LEU A 30 -2.35 0.20 -8.33
CA LEU A 30 -3.44 -0.53 -7.67
C LEU A 30 -3.45 -2.01 -8.09
N SER A 31 -3.43 -2.26 -9.40
CA SER A 31 -3.48 -3.60 -9.97
C SER A 31 -2.23 -4.43 -9.67
N ASP A 32 -1.03 -3.84 -9.65
CA ASP A 32 0.19 -4.59 -9.32
C ASP A 32 0.23 -4.99 -7.85
N VAL A 33 -0.14 -4.07 -6.95
CA VAL A 33 -0.18 -4.35 -5.50
C VAL A 33 -1.23 -5.44 -5.20
N ASP A 34 -2.44 -5.31 -5.74
CA ASP A 34 -3.50 -6.30 -5.57
C ASP A 34 -3.07 -7.68 -6.07
N ARG A 35 -2.51 -7.76 -7.29
CA ARG A 35 -2.04 -9.03 -7.86
C ARG A 35 -0.94 -9.66 -7.02
N ARG A 36 0.03 -8.87 -6.53
CA ARG A 36 1.13 -9.38 -5.70
C ARG A 36 0.64 -9.96 -4.37
N ILE A 37 -0.33 -9.30 -3.75
CA ILE A 37 -0.92 -9.77 -2.49
C ILE A 37 -1.71 -11.04 -2.77
N CYS A 38 -2.59 -11.04 -3.78
CA CYS A 38 -3.39 -12.21 -4.16
C CYS A 38 -2.52 -13.42 -4.52
N ASP A 39 -1.48 -13.24 -5.34
CA ASP A 39 -0.54 -14.29 -5.72
C ASP A 39 0.16 -14.88 -4.48
N TRP A 40 0.60 -14.03 -3.55
CA TRP A 40 1.25 -14.50 -2.32
C TRP A 40 0.31 -15.30 -1.43
N MET A 41 -0.90 -14.79 -1.20
CA MET A 41 -1.91 -15.49 -0.40
C MET A 41 -2.33 -16.82 -1.04
N ALA A 42 -2.45 -16.87 -2.36
CA ALA A 42 -2.78 -18.10 -3.10
C ALA A 42 -1.72 -19.20 -2.95
N THR A 43 -0.47 -18.83 -2.66
CA THR A 43 0.63 -19.79 -2.39
C THR A 43 0.76 -20.21 -0.93
N GLY A 44 -0.18 -19.78 -0.06
CA GLY A 44 -0.15 -20.07 1.38
C GLY A 44 0.60 -19.04 2.23
N GLY A 45 0.90 -17.87 1.65
CA GLY A 45 1.48 -16.75 2.38
C GLY A 45 0.52 -16.12 3.39
N ASN A 46 1.06 -15.26 4.25
CA ASN A 46 0.35 -14.59 5.33
C ASN A 46 0.48 -13.05 5.22
N GLU A 47 -0.52 -12.32 5.71
CA GLU A 47 -0.53 -10.84 5.72
C GLU A 47 0.59 -10.21 6.55
N ASP A 48 1.11 -10.92 7.55
CA ASP A 48 2.22 -10.48 8.39
C ASP A 48 3.59 -10.70 7.74
N ASP A 49 3.64 -11.39 6.60
CA ASP A 49 4.89 -11.69 5.93
C ASP A 49 5.60 -10.41 5.50
N ALA A 50 6.94 -10.46 5.57
CA ALA A 50 7.79 -9.36 5.15
C ALA A 50 7.54 -8.95 3.68
N TYR A 51 7.08 -9.88 2.84
CA TYR A 51 6.71 -9.60 1.45
C TYR A 51 5.46 -8.72 1.34
N ILE A 52 4.43 -8.97 2.15
CA ILE A 52 3.21 -8.15 2.19
C ILE A 52 3.51 -6.77 2.75
N LYS A 53 4.30 -6.70 3.84
CA LYS A 53 4.76 -5.42 4.42
C LYS A 53 5.58 -4.57 3.44
N GLN A 54 6.22 -5.18 2.44
CA GLN A 54 6.87 -4.41 1.36
C GLN A 54 5.86 -3.71 0.45
N GLN A 55 4.70 -4.32 0.19
CA GLN A 55 3.65 -3.70 -0.61
C GLN A 55 3.04 -2.49 0.10
N TYR A 56 2.87 -2.58 1.43
CA TYR A 56 2.41 -1.45 2.26
C TYR A 56 3.36 -0.25 2.13
N ARG A 57 4.67 -0.49 2.35
CA ARG A 57 5.69 0.56 2.22
C ARG A 57 5.77 1.16 0.82
N TYR A 58 5.54 0.36 -0.22
CA TYR A 58 5.52 0.88 -1.59
C TYR A 58 4.38 1.90 -1.77
N VAL A 59 3.18 1.57 -1.31
CA VAL A 59 1.99 2.45 -1.37
C VAL A 59 2.16 3.68 -0.48
N GLU A 60 2.64 3.51 0.76
CA GLU A 60 2.98 4.63 1.66
C GLU A 60 3.94 5.62 0.99
N ASN A 61 5.03 5.12 0.41
CA ASN A 61 6.04 5.97 -0.22
C ASN A 61 5.49 6.69 -1.44
N PHE A 62 4.60 6.05 -2.21
CA PHE A 62 3.92 6.71 -3.31
C PHE A 62 3.03 7.85 -2.80
N ILE A 63 2.14 7.56 -1.86
CA ILE A 63 1.20 8.54 -1.30
C ILE A 63 1.95 9.72 -0.69
N ASN A 64 2.90 9.45 0.21
CA ASN A 64 3.66 10.49 0.91
C ASN A 64 4.53 11.36 0.00
N ARG A 65 4.76 10.93 -1.25
CA ARG A 65 5.59 11.66 -2.22
C ARG A 65 4.77 12.37 -3.29
N PHE A 66 3.62 11.84 -3.65
CA PHE A 66 2.88 12.24 -4.86
C PHE A 66 1.42 12.59 -4.64
N CYS A 67 0.85 12.27 -3.47
CA CYS A 67 -0.52 12.61 -3.13
C CYS A 67 -0.54 13.75 -2.10
N ASP A 68 -1.54 14.63 -2.19
CA ASP A 68 -1.75 15.78 -1.30
C ASP A 68 -2.72 15.49 -0.14
#